data_AF-A0A959H6E8-F1
#
_entry.id   AF-A0A959H6E8-F1
#
_cell.length_a   1.000
_cell.length_b   1.000
_cell.length_c   1.000
_cell.angle_alpha   90.00
_cell.angle_beta   90.00
_cell.angle_gamma   90.00
#
_symmetry.space_group_name_H-M   'P 1'
#
loop_
_entity.id
_entity.type
_entity.pdbx_description
1 polymer ?
#
loop_
_entity_poly.entity_id
_entity_poly.type
_entity_poly.pdbx_seq_one_letter_code
_entity_poly.pdbx_strand_id
1 'polypeptide(L)'
;MKFLRSLPQDTGFFETYAKLHRPVKTTGIFAQVVSAATEVSIIYALSYQALSPILPEIAVYLAGLVAALGTITIEGGLRVTTPQAVEAVLYGRFAGLHLVMSIAVFVVVILLGAASGVLSFKNSDTIVENLTAPAAGREKLAADSLYAGLQAEATAQWKADSATIAAKWATLLDGQGSAYSGRIAAAKTDLANIRRKEARTGNSYATQKDNAKAAIAALEAEKAGKLAELEAGKAAELDDARASFRGRSAGYEQEYKDAAGAIESGQEEKVAKYGGGLGYFTVVCLIIFFASVILDRVHHKGSGIAETVEVSQYDVNPHWFTNLKDAVRDRWNYALQSRITAFADRTPPPPLPKQPAQLYDPTQLANITVVLKVEQDGAAGEDENVIYIQPKRRQIGFRTGETQEDSTDSPCDLYNAREHEKETPKRTHETTDLRHLKQRLKEYKKRLGSHTQKKLKLERAGKEVPARTIQA
;
A
#
# COMPACT_ATOMS: atom_id res chain seq x y z
N MET A 1 -32.58 5.26 -16.15
CA MET A 1 -33.18 5.16 -17.49
C MET A 1 -33.47 3.69 -17.74
N LYS A 2 -34.60 3.36 -18.37
CA LYS A 2 -34.88 1.98 -18.79
C LYS A 2 -34.82 1.90 -20.32
N PHE A 3 -34.05 0.93 -20.82
CA PHE A 3 -33.99 0.60 -22.23
C PHE A 3 -35.03 -0.49 -22.51
N LEU A 4 -36.10 -0.15 -23.24
CA LEU A 4 -37.10 -1.10 -23.70
C LEU A 4 -36.75 -1.55 -25.12
N ARG A 5 -36.99 -2.83 -25.41
CA ARG A 5 -36.72 -3.43 -26.71
C ARG A 5 -38.05 -3.72 -27.41
N SER A 6 -38.19 -3.27 -28.66
CA SER A 6 -39.33 -3.62 -29.48
C SER A 6 -39.32 -5.11 -29.85
N LEU A 7 -40.47 -5.62 -30.28
CA LEU A 7 -40.54 -6.90 -30.99
C LEU A 7 -39.74 -6.81 -32.31
N PRO A 8 -39.18 -7.94 -32.80
CA PRO A 8 -38.46 -7.97 -34.08
C PRO A 8 -39.41 -7.61 -35.23
N GLN A 9 -38.96 -6.73 -36.12
CA GLN A 9 -39.73 -6.30 -37.29
C GLN A 9 -39.43 -7.18 -38.51
N ASP A 10 -38.22 -7.73 -38.59
CA ASP A 10 -37.82 -8.70 -39.61
C ASP A 10 -37.72 -10.10 -38.97
N THR A 11 -38.81 -10.86 -39.06
CA THR A 11 -38.90 -12.20 -38.48
C THR A 11 -38.05 -13.22 -39.23
N GLY A 12 -37.85 -13.06 -40.55
CA GLY A 12 -37.05 -13.99 -41.36
C GLY A 12 -35.56 -13.93 -41.02
N PHE A 13 -35.03 -12.72 -40.86
CA PHE A 13 -33.65 -12.54 -40.39
C PHE A 13 -33.49 -13.01 -38.94
N PHE A 14 -34.43 -12.68 -38.05
CA PHE A 14 -34.38 -13.09 -36.65
C PHE A 14 -34.39 -14.61 -36.49
N GLU A 15 -35.29 -15.34 -37.15
CA GLU A 15 -35.41 -16.80 -37.05
C GLU A 15 -34.15 -17.53 -37.56
N THR A 16 -33.53 -17.01 -38.62
CA THR A 16 -32.29 -17.58 -39.20
C THR A 16 -31.14 -17.59 -38.18
N TYR A 17 -31.03 -16.55 -37.36
CA TYR A 17 -29.91 -16.36 -36.42
C TYR A 17 -30.29 -16.49 -34.93
N ALA A 18 -31.56 -16.77 -34.62
CA ALA A 18 -32.06 -16.87 -33.24
C ALA A 18 -31.28 -17.88 -32.38
N LYS A 19 -30.88 -19.01 -32.97
CA LYS A 19 -30.07 -20.04 -32.29
C LYS A 19 -28.65 -19.58 -31.96
N LEU A 20 -28.11 -18.62 -32.74
CA LEU A 20 -26.75 -18.11 -32.59
C LEU A 20 -26.67 -16.97 -31.55
N HIS A 21 -27.73 -16.17 -31.41
CA HIS A 21 -27.74 -14.98 -30.55
C HIS A 21 -27.38 -15.27 -29.08
N ARG A 22 -28.04 -16.24 -28.45
CA ARG A 22 -27.81 -16.55 -27.02
C ARG A 22 -26.39 -17.10 -26.76
N PRO A 23 -25.88 -18.10 -27.51
CA PRO A 23 -24.49 -18.56 -27.40
C PRO A 23 -23.48 -17.43 -27.57
N VAL A 24 -23.60 -16.62 -28.62
CA VAL A 24 -22.67 -15.51 -28.90
C VAL A 24 -22.61 -14.54 -27.73
N LYS A 25 -23.76 -14.13 -27.20
CA LYS A 25 -23.84 -13.21 -26.05
C LYS A 25 -23.22 -13.83 -24.79
N THR A 26 -23.47 -15.11 -24.53
CA THR A 26 -22.86 -15.80 -23.37
C THR A 26 -21.35 -15.95 -23.50
N THR A 27 -20.85 -16.28 -24.69
CA THR A 27 -19.41 -16.40 -24.97
C THR A 27 -18.71 -15.04 -24.80
N GLY A 28 -19.33 -13.94 -25.25
CA GLY A 28 -18.77 -12.61 -25.04
C GLY A 28 -18.71 -12.20 -23.57
N ILE A 29 -19.73 -12.53 -22.78
CA ILE A 29 -19.70 -12.30 -21.32
C ILE A 29 -18.63 -13.17 -20.67
N PHE A 30 -18.52 -14.44 -21.03
CA PHE A 30 -17.50 -15.33 -20.48
C PHE A 30 -16.08 -14.85 -20.80
N ALA A 31 -15.81 -14.50 -22.06
CA ALA A 31 -14.53 -13.96 -22.49
C ALA A 31 -14.18 -12.68 -21.71
N GLN A 32 -15.17 -11.83 -21.44
CA GLN A 32 -14.99 -10.63 -20.66
C GLN A 32 -14.70 -10.91 -19.17
N VAL A 33 -15.39 -11.88 -18.57
CA VAL A 33 -15.12 -12.30 -17.17
C VAL A 33 -13.70 -12.85 -17.02
N VAL A 34 -13.26 -13.66 -17.99
CA VAL A 34 -11.91 -14.21 -18.03
C VAL A 34 -10.87 -13.08 -18.15
N SER A 35 -11.09 -12.15 -19.09
CA SER A 35 -10.23 -10.97 -19.28
C SER A 35 -10.16 -10.10 -18.01
N ALA A 36 -11.30 -9.83 -17.38
CA ALA A 36 -11.38 -9.08 -16.13
C ALA A 36 -10.63 -9.78 -14.99
N ALA A 37 -10.75 -11.11 -14.87
CA ALA A 37 -10.05 -11.86 -13.83
C ALA A 37 -8.52 -11.75 -14.00
N THR A 38 -8.03 -11.89 -15.23
CA THR A 38 -6.60 -11.71 -15.53
C THR A 38 -6.15 -10.28 -15.29
N GLU A 39 -6.93 -9.29 -15.69
CA GLU A 39 -6.58 -7.88 -15.54
C GLU A 39 -6.55 -7.44 -14.07
N VAL A 40 -7.48 -7.91 -13.23
CA VAL A 40 -7.43 -7.67 -11.77
C VAL A 40 -6.15 -8.23 -11.18
N SER A 41 -5.77 -9.47 -11.53
CA SER A 41 -4.54 -10.09 -11.03
C SER A 41 -3.29 -9.33 -11.46
N ILE A 42 -3.23 -8.88 -12.72
CA ILE A 42 -2.11 -8.11 -13.25
C ILE A 42 -1.97 -6.77 -12.55
N ILE A 43 -3.05 -5.98 -12.50
CA ILE A 43 -3.02 -4.64 -11.90
C ILE A 43 -2.73 -4.76 -10.40
N TYR A 44 -3.26 -5.79 -9.73
CA TYR A 44 -2.93 -6.06 -8.34
C TYR A 44 -1.43 -6.33 -8.14
N ALA A 45 -0.84 -7.23 -8.93
CA ALA A 45 0.58 -7.58 -8.81
C ALA A 45 1.49 -6.36 -9.00
N LEU A 46 1.24 -5.57 -10.05
CA LEU A 46 1.99 -4.34 -10.33
C LEU A 46 1.83 -3.29 -9.23
N SER A 47 0.58 -3.06 -8.80
CA SER A 47 0.29 -2.08 -7.76
C SER A 47 0.92 -2.50 -6.44
N TYR A 48 0.87 -3.79 -6.10
CA TYR A 48 1.50 -4.32 -4.90
C TYR A 48 3.02 -4.17 -4.95
N GLN A 49 3.65 -4.50 -6.08
CA GLN A 49 5.10 -4.33 -6.26
C GLN A 49 5.53 -2.85 -6.14
N ALA A 50 4.74 -1.92 -6.67
CA ALA A 50 5.02 -0.49 -6.57
C ALA A 50 4.76 0.08 -5.17
N LEU A 51 3.74 -0.41 -4.46
CA LEU A 51 3.31 0.13 -3.16
C LEU A 51 4.02 -0.52 -1.97
N SER A 52 4.42 -1.79 -2.07
CA SER A 52 5.05 -2.54 -0.98
C SER A 52 6.31 -1.85 -0.41
N PRO A 53 7.21 -1.25 -1.23
CA PRO A 53 8.38 -0.52 -0.71
C PRO A 53 8.04 0.78 0.02
N ILE A 54 6.89 1.40 -0.30
CA ILE A 54 6.51 2.73 0.20
C ILE A 54 5.60 2.62 1.43
N LEU A 55 4.61 1.73 1.38
CA LEU A 55 3.51 1.61 2.34
C LEU A 55 3.22 0.13 2.67
N PRO A 56 4.16 -0.61 3.29
CA PRO A 56 4.08 -2.06 3.42
C PRO A 56 2.83 -2.56 4.17
N GLU A 57 2.40 -1.86 5.23
CA GLU A 57 1.25 -2.28 6.06
C GLU A 57 -0.10 -2.19 5.32
N ILE A 58 -0.22 -1.27 4.35
CA ILE A 58 -1.48 -1.01 3.64
C ILE A 58 -1.40 -1.35 2.14
N ALA A 59 -0.23 -1.79 1.65
CA ALA A 59 0.01 -2.10 0.24
C ALA A 59 -0.98 -3.15 -0.30
N VAL A 60 -1.30 -4.18 0.46
CA VAL A 60 -2.27 -5.22 0.07
C VAL A 60 -3.65 -4.61 -0.22
N TYR A 61 -4.13 -3.73 0.67
CA TYR A 61 -5.45 -3.13 0.53
C TYR A 61 -5.50 -2.08 -0.57
N LEU A 62 -4.47 -1.24 -0.67
CA LEU A 62 -4.37 -0.23 -1.72
C LEU A 62 -4.20 -0.86 -3.10
N ALA A 63 -3.37 -1.90 -3.23
CA ALA A 63 -3.22 -2.64 -4.48
C ALA A 63 -4.53 -3.31 -4.91
N GLY A 64 -5.29 -3.89 -3.96
CA GLY A 64 -6.62 -4.42 -4.23
C GLY A 64 -7.61 -3.36 -4.73
N LEU A 65 -7.58 -2.16 -4.14
CA LEU A 65 -8.43 -1.05 -4.56
C LEU A 65 -8.05 -0.52 -5.95
N VAL A 66 -6.76 -0.36 -6.24
CA VAL A 66 -6.27 0.06 -7.56
C VAL A 66 -6.61 -0.97 -8.62
N ALA A 67 -6.46 -2.26 -8.32
CA ALA A 67 -6.84 -3.34 -9.22
C ALA A 67 -8.34 -3.31 -9.55
N ALA A 68 -9.20 -3.18 -8.54
CA ALA A 68 -10.64 -3.11 -8.76
C ALA A 68 -11.04 -1.89 -9.61
N LEU A 69 -10.51 -0.70 -9.31
CA LEU A 69 -10.81 0.52 -10.05
C LEU A 69 -10.26 0.47 -11.48
N GLY A 70 -9.04 -0.03 -11.67
CA GLY A 70 -8.41 -0.18 -12.97
C GLY A 70 -9.21 -1.11 -13.88
N THR A 71 -9.53 -2.32 -13.40
CA THR A 71 -10.32 -3.28 -14.18
C THR A 71 -11.73 -2.76 -14.46
N ILE A 72 -12.43 -2.14 -13.51
CA ILE A 72 -13.76 -1.56 -13.77
C ILE A 72 -13.67 -0.49 -14.87
N THR A 73 -12.61 0.31 -14.87
CA THR A 73 -12.40 1.36 -15.87
C THR A 73 -12.17 0.77 -17.26
N ILE A 74 -11.33 -0.26 -17.37
CA ILE A 74 -10.99 -0.87 -18.66
C ILE A 74 -12.12 -1.76 -19.17
N GLU A 75 -12.54 -2.75 -18.39
CA GLU A 75 -13.56 -3.72 -18.79
C GLU A 75 -14.96 -3.10 -18.85
N GLY A 76 -15.30 -2.26 -17.87
CA GLY A 76 -16.56 -1.51 -17.88
C GLY A 76 -16.61 -0.52 -19.02
N GLY A 77 -15.49 0.17 -19.28
CA GLY A 77 -15.34 1.07 -20.42
C GLY A 77 -15.53 0.34 -21.75
N LEU A 78 -14.85 -0.78 -21.97
CA LEU A 78 -15.01 -1.61 -23.17
C LEU A 78 -16.43 -2.16 -23.32
N ARG A 79 -17.08 -2.56 -22.22
CA ARG A 79 -18.47 -3.07 -22.24
C ARG A 79 -19.47 -2.05 -22.75
N VAL A 80 -19.25 -0.77 -22.45
CA VAL A 80 -20.18 0.32 -22.81
C VAL A 80 -19.83 0.92 -24.17
N THR A 81 -18.54 1.12 -24.46
CA THR A 81 -18.10 1.85 -25.65
C THR A 81 -18.02 0.99 -26.90
N THR A 82 -17.66 -0.30 -26.78
CA THR A 82 -17.57 -1.22 -27.94
C THR A 82 -18.91 -1.36 -28.66
N PRO A 83 -20.05 -1.58 -27.97
CA PRO A 83 -21.34 -1.61 -28.64
C PRO A 83 -21.69 -0.32 -29.38
N GLN A 84 -21.36 0.84 -28.80
CA GLN A 84 -21.61 2.15 -29.40
C GLN A 84 -20.75 2.38 -30.66
N ALA A 85 -19.50 1.91 -30.66
CA ALA A 85 -18.64 1.96 -31.84
C ALA A 85 -19.21 1.13 -33.00
N VAL A 86 -19.70 -0.08 -32.69
CA VAL A 86 -20.33 -0.94 -33.70
C VAL A 86 -21.61 -0.30 -34.25
N GLU A 87 -22.45 0.26 -33.38
CA GLU A 87 -23.65 0.96 -33.82
C GLU A 87 -23.35 2.21 -34.67
N ALA A 88 -22.28 2.94 -34.38
CA ALA A 88 -21.89 4.08 -35.19
C ALA A 88 -21.64 3.68 -36.65
N VAL A 89 -20.98 2.53 -36.87
CA VAL A 89 -20.76 1.95 -38.20
C VAL A 89 -22.07 1.46 -38.79
N LEU A 90 -22.81 0.65 -38.04
CA LEU A 90 -24.03 0.02 -38.54
C LEU A 90 -25.08 1.07 -38.93
N TYR A 91 -25.29 2.12 -38.14
CA TYR A 91 -26.29 3.16 -38.41
C TYR A 91 -25.75 4.33 -39.25
N GLY A 92 -24.51 4.28 -39.73
CA GLY A 92 -23.93 5.33 -40.57
C GLY A 92 -23.82 6.69 -39.87
N ARG A 93 -23.49 6.71 -38.57
CA ARG A 93 -23.46 7.92 -37.72
C ARG A 93 -22.22 8.80 -37.96
N PHE A 94 -21.94 9.12 -39.22
CA PHE A 94 -20.70 9.79 -39.67
C PHE A 94 -20.89 11.26 -40.09
N ALA A 95 -22.01 11.89 -39.71
CA ALA A 95 -22.29 13.29 -40.03
C ALA A 95 -22.66 14.11 -38.78
N GLY A 96 -22.33 15.41 -38.80
CA GLY A 96 -22.66 16.36 -37.73
C GLY A 96 -22.02 16.00 -36.39
N LEU A 97 -22.73 16.27 -35.29
CA LEU A 97 -22.25 16.01 -33.92
C LEU A 97 -22.04 14.51 -33.64
N HIS A 98 -22.75 13.64 -34.37
CA HIS A 98 -22.57 12.19 -34.29
C HIS A 98 -21.19 11.74 -34.80
N LEU A 99 -20.58 12.44 -35.74
CA LEU A 99 -19.22 12.15 -36.21
C LEU A 99 -18.20 12.32 -35.07
N VAL A 100 -18.28 13.45 -34.35
CA VAL A 100 -17.37 13.76 -33.24
C VAL A 100 -17.50 12.71 -32.13
N MET A 101 -18.74 12.37 -31.75
CA MET A 101 -18.99 11.32 -30.75
C MET A 101 -18.50 9.95 -31.22
N SER A 102 -18.70 9.60 -32.48
CA SER A 102 -18.23 8.32 -33.02
C SER A 102 -16.71 8.24 -32.99
N ILE A 103 -15.99 9.29 -33.41
CA ILE A 103 -14.53 9.36 -33.34
C ILE A 103 -14.05 9.20 -31.89
N ALA A 104 -14.65 9.93 -30.95
CA ALA A 104 -14.29 9.83 -29.53
C ALA A 104 -14.50 8.41 -28.99
N VAL A 105 -15.62 7.77 -29.29
CA VAL A 105 -15.92 6.40 -28.88
C VAL A 105 -14.91 5.42 -29.49
N PHE A 106 -14.55 5.57 -30.77
CA PHE A 106 -13.52 4.74 -31.41
C PHE A 106 -12.16 4.88 -30.74
N VAL A 107 -11.75 6.12 -30.45
CA VAL A 107 -10.48 6.38 -29.74
C VAL A 107 -10.49 5.70 -28.37
N VAL A 108 -11.59 5.80 -27.61
CA VAL A 108 -11.69 5.13 -26.30
C VAL A 108 -11.64 3.61 -26.44
N VAL A 109 -12.35 3.01 -27.40
CA VAL A 109 -12.31 1.55 -27.63
C VAL A 109 -10.89 1.09 -27.99
N ILE A 110 -10.19 1.82 -28.86
CA ILE A 110 -8.81 1.51 -29.24
C ILE A 110 -7.88 1.64 -28.04
N LEU A 111 -7.98 2.73 -27.27
CA LEU A 111 -7.12 2.96 -26.10
C LEU A 111 -7.34 1.91 -25.02
N LEU A 112 -8.59 1.59 -24.69
CA LEU A 112 -8.89 0.58 -23.66
C LEU A 112 -8.53 -0.83 -24.14
N GLY A 113 -8.81 -1.16 -25.41
CA GLY A 113 -8.44 -2.46 -25.99
C GLY A 113 -6.93 -2.65 -26.08
N ALA A 114 -6.20 -1.62 -26.49
CA ALA A 114 -4.74 -1.63 -26.52
C ALA A 114 -4.14 -1.69 -25.11
N ALA A 115 -4.67 -0.91 -24.17
CA ALA A 115 -4.24 -0.95 -22.77
C ALA A 115 -4.42 -2.37 -22.20
N SER A 116 -5.60 -2.95 -22.34
CA SER A 116 -5.90 -4.32 -21.90
C SER A 116 -4.96 -5.35 -22.54
N GLY A 117 -4.76 -5.30 -23.86
CA GLY A 117 -3.85 -6.22 -24.55
C GLY A 117 -2.38 -6.06 -24.14
N VAL A 118 -1.89 -4.83 -23.97
CA VAL A 118 -0.50 -4.56 -23.54
C VAL A 118 -0.29 -4.96 -22.08
N LEU A 119 -1.24 -4.64 -21.20
CA LEU A 119 -1.21 -5.04 -19.79
C LEU A 119 -1.14 -6.56 -19.68
N SER A 120 -1.96 -7.26 -20.47
CA SER A 120 -1.97 -8.71 -20.54
C SER A 120 -0.64 -9.34 -20.97
N PHE A 121 -0.01 -8.84 -22.03
CA PHE A 121 1.23 -9.44 -22.54
C PHE A 121 2.46 -9.11 -21.70
N LYS A 122 2.59 -7.86 -21.23
CA LYS A 122 3.81 -7.45 -20.53
C LYS A 122 3.89 -7.97 -19.10
N ASN A 123 2.74 -8.26 -18.50
CA ASN A 123 2.67 -8.53 -17.06
C ASN A 123 2.12 -9.92 -16.73
N SER A 124 1.81 -10.74 -17.74
CA SER A 124 1.51 -12.16 -17.55
C SER A 124 2.70 -12.91 -16.94
N ASP A 125 3.91 -12.53 -17.30
CA ASP A 125 5.15 -13.09 -16.75
C ASP A 125 5.24 -12.83 -15.24
N THR A 126 4.88 -11.63 -14.79
CA THR A 126 4.86 -11.26 -13.37
C THR A 126 3.88 -12.11 -12.56
N ILE A 127 2.74 -12.52 -13.13
CA ILE A 127 1.80 -13.43 -12.44
C ILE A 127 2.44 -14.81 -12.27
N VAL A 128 3.01 -15.34 -13.35
CA VAL A 128 3.63 -16.67 -13.32
C VAL A 128 4.83 -16.68 -12.40
N GLU A 129 5.66 -15.64 -12.45
CA GLU A 129 6.80 -15.46 -11.56
C GLU A 129 6.35 -15.51 -10.09
N ASN A 130 5.33 -14.76 -9.70
CA ASN A 130 4.80 -14.78 -8.33
C ASN A 130 4.24 -16.15 -7.92
N LEU A 131 3.69 -16.93 -8.86
CA LEU A 131 3.18 -18.28 -8.60
C LEU A 131 4.33 -19.31 -8.50
N THR A 132 5.40 -19.15 -9.27
CA THR A 132 6.54 -20.07 -9.31
C THR A 132 7.64 -19.74 -8.30
N ALA A 133 7.76 -18.48 -7.88
CA ALA A 133 8.78 -18.00 -6.94
C ALA A 133 8.79 -18.76 -5.60
N PRO A 134 7.65 -19.14 -4.99
CA PRO A 134 7.65 -19.95 -3.77
C PRO A 134 8.26 -21.34 -3.96
N ALA A 135 8.17 -21.94 -5.16
CA ALA A 135 8.76 -23.24 -5.46
C ALA A 135 10.28 -23.10 -5.63
N ALA A 136 10.72 -22.15 -6.46
CA ALA A 136 12.13 -21.85 -6.65
C ALA A 136 12.82 -21.44 -5.34
N GLY A 137 12.15 -20.66 -4.48
CA GLY A 137 12.66 -20.30 -3.16
C GLY A 137 12.89 -21.50 -2.24
N ARG A 138 12.07 -22.56 -2.32
CA ARG A 138 12.29 -23.80 -1.55
C ARG A 138 13.47 -24.61 -2.08
N GLU A 139 13.59 -24.69 -3.41
CA GLU A 139 14.72 -25.38 -4.06
C GLU A 139 16.04 -24.66 -3.75
N LYS A 140 16.05 -23.32 -3.80
CA LYS A 140 17.21 -22.50 -3.44
C LYS A 140 17.57 -22.63 -1.96
N LEU A 141 16.58 -22.63 -1.06
CA LEU A 141 16.81 -22.87 0.37
C LEU A 141 17.46 -24.24 0.64
N ALA A 142 17.05 -25.28 -0.10
CA ALA A 142 17.65 -26.60 0.02
C ALA A 142 19.12 -26.60 -0.47
N ALA A 143 19.41 -25.92 -1.58
CA ALA A 143 20.77 -25.74 -2.08
C ALA A 143 21.65 -24.93 -1.11
N ASP A 144 21.12 -23.84 -0.53
CA ASP A 144 21.81 -23.01 0.47
C ASP A 144 22.15 -23.83 1.72
N SER A 145 21.20 -24.64 2.21
CA SER A 145 21.40 -25.50 3.38
C SER A 145 22.47 -26.57 3.13
N LEU A 146 22.47 -27.19 1.95
CA LEU A 146 23.47 -28.17 1.56
C LEU A 146 24.87 -27.53 1.48
N TYR A 147 24.99 -26.38 0.83
CA TYR A 147 26.25 -25.64 0.72
C TYR A 147 26.81 -25.25 2.09
N ALA A 148 25.96 -24.74 2.98
CA ALA A 148 26.36 -24.41 4.35
C ALA A 148 26.85 -25.65 5.13
N GLY A 149 26.19 -26.79 4.95
CA GLY A 149 26.61 -28.07 5.52
C GLY A 149 28.00 -28.51 5.04
N LEU A 150 28.22 -28.50 3.71
CA LEU A 150 29.50 -28.88 3.09
C LEU A 150 30.64 -27.94 3.52
N GLN A 151 30.39 -26.64 3.62
CA GLN A 151 31.38 -25.68 4.12
C GLN A 151 31.73 -25.89 5.60
N ALA A 152 30.74 -26.22 6.43
CA ALA A 152 30.96 -26.53 7.83
C ALA A 152 31.83 -27.79 7.99
N GLU A 153 31.55 -28.82 7.19
CA GLU A 153 32.34 -30.06 7.15
C GLU A 153 33.78 -29.80 6.70
N ALA A 154 33.99 -29.08 5.59
CA ALA A 154 35.31 -28.72 5.09
C ALA A 154 36.13 -27.95 6.13
N THR A 155 35.48 -27.00 6.83
CA THR A 155 36.10 -26.20 7.88
C THR A 155 36.44 -27.04 9.10
N ALA A 156 35.56 -27.96 9.51
CA ALA A 156 35.80 -28.87 10.62
C ALA A 156 36.99 -29.80 10.33
N GLN A 157 37.04 -30.36 9.11
CA GLN A 157 38.14 -31.22 8.70
C GLN A 157 39.47 -30.46 8.65
N TRP A 158 39.50 -29.25 8.07
CA TRP A 158 40.70 -28.40 8.09
C TRP A 158 41.21 -28.13 9.51
N LYS A 159 40.32 -27.86 10.47
CA LYS A 159 40.70 -27.65 11.88
C LYS A 159 41.30 -28.92 12.48
N ALA A 160 40.71 -30.09 12.21
CA ALA A 160 41.22 -31.36 12.70
C ALA A 160 42.60 -31.71 12.10
N ASP A 161 42.75 -31.54 10.78
CA ASP A 161 43.99 -31.83 10.06
C ASP A 161 45.12 -30.89 10.51
N SER A 162 44.86 -29.58 10.55
CA SER A 162 45.85 -28.59 11.00
C SER A 162 46.29 -28.79 12.45
N ALA A 163 45.37 -29.16 13.35
CA ALA A 163 45.70 -29.49 14.73
C ALA A 163 46.58 -30.75 14.83
N THR A 164 46.26 -31.78 14.04
CA THR A 164 47.03 -33.03 14.00
C THR A 164 48.45 -32.81 13.46
N ILE A 165 48.57 -32.04 12.36
CA ILE A 165 49.87 -31.65 11.79
C ILE A 165 50.66 -30.84 12.82
N ALA A 166 50.04 -29.84 13.45
CA ALA A 166 50.70 -29.01 14.46
C ALA A 166 51.22 -29.83 15.65
N ALA A 167 50.43 -30.79 16.15
CA ALA A 167 50.81 -31.68 17.24
C ALA A 167 51.98 -32.59 16.87
N LYS A 168 51.91 -33.26 15.70
CA LYS A 168 52.98 -34.12 15.16
C LYS A 168 54.31 -33.37 15.11
N TRP A 169 54.33 -32.18 14.51
CA TRP A 169 55.55 -31.39 14.37
C TRP A 169 56.05 -30.80 15.70
N ALA A 170 55.15 -30.48 16.65
CA ALA A 170 55.56 -30.07 17.99
C ALA A 170 56.32 -31.19 18.71
N THR A 171 55.87 -32.44 18.62
CA THR A 171 56.57 -33.60 19.18
C THR A 171 57.94 -33.81 18.54
N LEU A 172 58.05 -33.64 17.22
CA LEU A 172 59.32 -33.76 16.50
C LEU A 172 60.32 -32.65 16.90
N LEU A 173 59.86 -31.41 17.00
CA LEU A 173 60.67 -30.26 17.41
C LEU A 173 61.18 -30.43 18.86
N ASP A 174 60.31 -30.85 19.78
CA ASP A 174 60.69 -31.06 21.17
C ASP A 174 61.66 -32.25 21.34
N GLY A 175 61.38 -33.36 20.65
CA GLY A 175 62.25 -34.53 20.64
C GLY A 175 63.65 -34.21 20.09
N GLN A 176 63.72 -33.50 18.96
CA GLN A 176 65.00 -33.10 18.36
C GLN A 176 65.73 -32.04 19.19
N GLY A 177 64.99 -31.07 19.74
CA GLY A 177 65.53 -30.03 20.62
C GLY A 177 66.13 -30.61 21.90
N SER A 178 65.44 -31.58 22.51
CA SER A 178 65.89 -32.32 23.69
C SER A 178 67.12 -33.17 23.38
N ALA A 179 67.14 -33.89 22.25
CA ALA A 179 68.29 -34.70 21.83
C ALA A 179 69.57 -33.87 21.68
N TYR A 180 69.50 -32.71 21.00
CA TYR A 180 70.66 -31.82 20.88
C TYR A 180 71.04 -31.16 22.21
N SER A 181 70.05 -30.84 23.07
CA SER A 181 70.35 -30.27 24.38
C SER A 181 71.17 -31.25 25.25
N GLY A 182 70.86 -32.54 25.19
CA GLY A 182 71.63 -33.60 25.83
C GLY A 182 73.06 -33.71 25.29
N ARG A 183 73.24 -33.64 23.96
CA ARG A 183 74.57 -33.65 23.33
C ARG A 183 75.42 -32.45 23.72
N ILE A 184 74.82 -31.25 23.74
CA ILE A 184 75.48 -30.01 24.16
C ILE A 184 75.86 -30.08 25.65
N ALA A 185 74.99 -30.62 26.50
CA ALA A 185 75.28 -30.80 27.93
C ALA A 185 76.44 -31.78 28.18
N ALA A 186 76.50 -32.88 27.41
CA ALA A 186 77.62 -33.81 27.43
C ALA A 186 78.94 -33.10 27.01
N ALA A 187 78.93 -32.37 25.89
CA ALA A 187 80.10 -31.62 25.44
C ALA A 187 80.55 -30.52 26.43
N LYS A 188 79.60 -29.86 27.10
CA LYS A 188 79.88 -28.90 28.19
C LYS A 188 80.51 -29.58 29.41
N THR A 189 80.08 -30.80 29.73
CA THR A 189 80.67 -31.61 30.81
C THR A 189 82.10 -32.02 30.49
N ASP A 190 82.39 -32.40 29.25
CA ASP A 190 83.76 -32.70 28.80
C ASP A 190 84.68 -31.50 28.91
N LEU A 191 84.21 -30.32 28.51
CA LEU A 191 84.95 -29.06 28.70
C LEU A 191 85.21 -28.77 30.18
N ALA A 192 84.25 -29.03 31.06
CA ALA A 192 84.44 -28.89 32.51
C ALA A 192 85.46 -29.91 33.06
N ASN A 193 85.48 -31.13 32.54
CA ASN A 193 86.47 -32.15 32.89
C ASN A 193 87.89 -31.71 32.52
N ILE A 194 88.08 -31.12 31.34
CA ILE A 194 89.38 -30.57 30.90
C ILE A 194 89.84 -29.46 31.85
N ARG A 195 88.95 -28.53 32.22
CA ARG A 195 89.26 -27.45 33.19
C ARG A 195 89.65 -28.00 34.56
N ARG A 196 88.95 -29.03 35.06
CA ARG A 196 89.30 -29.69 36.33
C ARG A 196 90.65 -30.39 36.25
N LYS A 197 90.97 -31.01 35.11
CA LYS A 197 92.28 -31.64 34.87
C LYS A 197 93.42 -30.63 34.85
N GLU A 198 93.22 -29.47 34.22
CA GLU A 198 94.15 -28.33 34.24
C GLU A 198 94.43 -27.87 35.67
N ALA A 199 93.39 -27.63 36.47
CA ALA A 199 93.53 -27.24 37.87
C ALA A 199 94.30 -28.28 38.72
N ARG A 200 94.12 -29.58 38.46
CA ARG A 200 94.79 -30.65 39.22
C ARG A 200 96.26 -30.85 38.81
N THR A 201 96.60 -30.61 37.55
CA THR A 201 97.93 -30.97 37.00
C THR A 201 98.86 -29.76 36.81
N GLY A 202 98.33 -28.53 36.82
CA GLY A 202 99.10 -27.30 36.61
C GLY A 202 99.53 -27.06 35.15
N ASN A 203 99.36 -28.04 34.26
CA ASN A 203 99.66 -27.92 32.83
C ASN A 203 98.53 -27.20 32.08
N SER A 204 98.87 -26.32 31.14
CA SER A 204 97.87 -25.64 30.30
C SER A 204 97.29 -26.56 29.22
N TYR A 205 95.96 -26.54 29.06
CA TYR A 205 95.24 -27.29 28.01
C TYR A 205 94.47 -26.35 27.06
N ALA A 206 95.08 -25.23 26.66
CA ALA A 206 94.42 -24.19 25.84
C ALA A 206 93.79 -24.72 24.55
N THR A 207 94.55 -25.45 23.71
CA THR A 207 94.06 -26.01 22.44
C THR A 207 92.89 -26.97 22.63
N GLN A 208 92.92 -27.81 23.66
CA GLN A 208 91.83 -28.76 23.95
C GLN A 208 90.56 -28.05 24.40
N LYS A 209 90.68 -26.98 25.20
CA LYS A 209 89.54 -26.15 25.60
C LYS A 209 88.90 -25.45 24.40
N ASP A 210 89.71 -24.92 23.49
CA ASP A 210 89.20 -24.23 22.31
C ASP A 210 88.55 -25.19 21.30
N ASN A 211 89.12 -26.38 21.11
CA ASN A 211 88.47 -27.46 20.35
C ASN A 211 87.12 -27.88 20.96
N ALA A 212 87.03 -27.99 22.29
CA ALA A 212 85.78 -28.32 22.97
C ALA A 212 84.73 -27.19 22.85
N LYS A 213 85.14 -25.91 22.91
CA LYS A 213 84.25 -24.78 22.63
C LYS A 213 83.75 -24.79 21.18
N ALA A 214 84.64 -25.05 20.22
CA ALA A 214 84.29 -25.14 18.82
C ALA A 214 83.29 -26.28 18.56
N ALA A 215 83.46 -27.44 19.22
CA ALA A 215 82.51 -28.55 19.14
C ALA A 215 81.13 -28.20 19.72
N ILE A 216 81.07 -27.46 20.85
CA ILE A 216 79.80 -26.95 21.40
C ILE A 216 79.13 -25.99 20.42
N ALA A 217 79.88 -25.04 19.85
CA ALA A 217 79.34 -24.09 18.87
C ALA A 217 78.84 -24.80 17.60
N ALA A 218 79.55 -25.83 17.14
CA ALA A 218 79.11 -26.66 16.01
C ALA A 218 77.79 -27.39 16.32
N LEU A 219 77.65 -27.99 17.51
CA LEU A 219 76.41 -28.64 17.94
C LEU A 219 75.24 -27.65 18.11
N GLU A 220 75.51 -26.44 18.59
CA GLU A 220 74.50 -25.37 18.70
C GLU A 220 74.04 -24.90 17.30
N ALA A 221 74.96 -24.76 16.35
CA ALA A 221 74.64 -24.45 14.95
C ALA A 221 73.87 -25.58 14.25
N GLU A 222 74.27 -26.83 14.46
CA GLU A 222 73.59 -28.01 13.89
C GLU A 222 72.18 -28.16 14.46
N LYS A 223 72.00 -27.92 15.77
CA LYS A 223 70.68 -27.85 16.41
C LYS A 223 69.80 -26.80 15.73
N ALA A 224 70.30 -25.58 15.57
CA ALA A 224 69.55 -24.49 14.95
C ALA A 224 69.15 -24.83 13.50
N GLY A 225 70.07 -25.37 12.71
CA GLY A 225 69.81 -25.80 11.34
C GLY A 225 68.74 -26.90 11.26
N LYS A 226 68.80 -27.91 12.13
CA LYS A 226 67.82 -29.01 12.14
C LYS A 226 66.44 -28.57 12.63
N LEU A 227 66.37 -27.69 13.63
CA LEU A 227 65.09 -27.13 14.06
C LEU A 227 64.45 -26.28 12.96
N ALA A 228 65.25 -25.45 12.26
CA ALA A 228 64.77 -24.67 11.12
C ALA A 228 64.25 -25.56 9.96
N GLU A 229 64.93 -26.67 9.68
CA GLU A 229 64.48 -27.67 8.68
C GLU A 229 63.12 -28.29 9.05
N LEU A 230 62.94 -28.64 10.33
CA LEU A 230 61.66 -29.18 10.82
C LEU A 230 60.53 -28.12 10.80
N GLU A 231 60.84 -26.87 11.14
CA GLU A 231 59.87 -25.77 11.05
C GLU A 231 59.46 -25.47 9.60
N ALA A 232 60.41 -25.52 8.65
CA ALA A 232 60.11 -25.40 7.23
C ALA A 232 59.23 -26.56 6.73
N GLY A 233 59.51 -27.80 7.16
CA GLY A 233 58.68 -28.96 6.84
C GLY A 233 57.25 -28.84 7.39
N LYS A 234 57.09 -28.35 8.62
CA LYS A 234 55.78 -28.04 9.20
C LYS A 234 55.02 -27.01 8.38
N ALA A 235 55.69 -25.93 7.96
CA ALA A 235 55.07 -24.88 7.17
C ALA A 235 54.58 -25.41 5.81
N ALA A 236 55.37 -26.25 5.14
CA ALA A 236 54.99 -26.88 3.88
C ALA A 236 53.77 -27.80 4.03
N GLU A 237 53.75 -28.71 5.01
CA GLU A 237 52.62 -29.64 5.22
C GLU A 237 51.32 -28.88 5.59
N LEU A 238 51.43 -27.76 6.33
CA LEU A 238 50.29 -26.90 6.61
C LEU A 238 49.79 -26.14 5.37
N ASP A 239 50.68 -25.71 4.48
CA ASP A 239 50.30 -25.01 3.26
C ASP A 239 49.60 -25.95 2.27
N ASP A 240 50.07 -27.20 2.13
CA ASP A 240 49.42 -28.24 1.33
C ASP A 240 48.00 -28.55 1.84
N ALA A 241 47.84 -28.69 3.16
CA ALA A 241 46.54 -28.90 3.77
C ALA A 241 45.62 -27.67 3.58
N ARG A 242 46.17 -26.46 3.60
CA ARG A 242 45.43 -25.21 3.35
C ARG A 242 45.01 -25.10 1.88
N ALA A 243 45.88 -25.49 0.94
CA ALA A 243 45.57 -25.54 -0.47
C ALA A 243 44.44 -26.55 -0.75
N SER A 244 44.48 -27.72 -0.12
CA SER A 244 43.43 -28.74 -0.21
C SER A 244 42.08 -28.26 0.33
N PHE A 245 42.08 -27.52 1.45
CA PHE A 245 40.86 -26.87 1.97
C PHE A 245 40.31 -25.83 0.99
N ARG A 246 41.17 -24.94 0.46
CA ARG A 246 40.76 -23.93 -0.53
C ARG A 246 40.18 -24.57 -1.80
N GLY A 247 40.82 -25.62 -2.31
CA GLY A 247 40.35 -26.34 -3.49
C GLY A 247 38.94 -26.93 -3.30
N ARG A 248 38.70 -27.60 -2.16
CA ARG A 248 37.38 -28.14 -1.82
C ARG A 248 36.33 -27.05 -1.63
N SER A 249 36.68 -25.98 -0.91
CA SER A 249 35.78 -24.85 -0.69
C SER A 249 35.39 -24.17 -2.02
N ALA A 250 36.33 -24.03 -2.95
CA ALA A 250 36.06 -23.50 -4.28
C ALA A 250 35.19 -24.45 -5.12
N GLY A 251 35.42 -25.77 -5.03
CA GLY A 251 34.59 -26.78 -5.67
C GLY A 251 33.13 -26.71 -5.21
N TYR A 252 32.89 -26.66 -3.90
CA TYR A 252 31.54 -26.51 -3.36
C TYR A 252 30.87 -25.19 -3.73
N GLU A 253 31.64 -24.09 -3.82
CA GLU A 253 31.12 -22.81 -4.29
C GLU A 253 30.70 -22.88 -5.76
N GLN A 254 31.46 -23.58 -6.59
CA GLN A 254 31.13 -23.77 -8.00
C GLN A 254 29.87 -24.63 -8.16
N GLU A 255 29.79 -25.78 -7.48
CA GLU A 255 28.60 -26.64 -7.48
C GLU A 255 27.36 -25.89 -7.01
N TYR A 256 27.50 -25.04 -5.98
CA TYR A 256 26.42 -24.17 -5.51
C TYR A 256 25.98 -23.17 -6.59
N LYS A 257 26.92 -22.49 -7.26
CA LYS A 257 26.61 -21.54 -8.34
C LYS A 257 25.92 -22.22 -9.51
N ASP A 258 26.38 -23.41 -9.89
CA ASP A 258 25.80 -24.19 -10.98
C ASP A 258 24.37 -24.64 -10.62
N ALA A 259 24.15 -25.12 -9.38
CA ALA A 259 22.82 -25.49 -8.89
C ALA A 259 21.87 -24.28 -8.77
N ALA A 260 22.34 -23.15 -8.22
CA ALA A 260 21.56 -21.93 -8.13
C ALA A 260 21.19 -21.38 -9.52
N GLY A 261 22.14 -21.38 -10.46
CA GLY A 261 21.91 -20.98 -11.84
C GLY A 261 20.94 -21.90 -12.58
N ALA A 262 20.97 -23.21 -12.33
CA ALA A 262 20.00 -24.16 -12.88
C ALA A 262 18.57 -23.92 -12.35
N ILE A 263 18.43 -23.56 -11.07
CA ILE A 263 17.13 -23.20 -10.48
C ILE A 263 16.60 -21.90 -11.09
N GLU A 264 17.46 -20.87 -11.22
CA GLU A 264 17.08 -19.57 -11.79
C GLU A 264 16.69 -19.70 -13.27
N SER A 265 17.50 -20.37 -14.10
CA SER A 265 17.17 -20.63 -15.50
C SER A 265 15.91 -21.50 -15.68
N GLY A 266 15.73 -22.53 -14.84
CA GLY A 266 14.52 -23.34 -14.84
C GLY A 266 13.27 -22.55 -14.43
N GLN A 267 13.41 -21.54 -13.58
CA GLN A 267 12.33 -20.59 -13.25
C GLN A 267 12.04 -19.67 -14.44
N GLU A 268 13.06 -19.08 -15.07
CA GLU A 268 12.89 -18.23 -16.25
C GLU A 268 12.19 -18.95 -17.40
N GLU A 269 12.54 -20.21 -17.67
CA GLU A 269 11.88 -21.01 -18.71
C GLU A 269 10.40 -21.24 -18.39
N LYS A 270 10.07 -21.56 -17.13
CA LYS A 270 8.67 -21.71 -16.68
C LYS A 270 7.92 -20.39 -16.81
N VAL A 271 8.51 -19.28 -16.38
CA VAL A 271 7.92 -17.94 -16.49
C VAL A 271 7.65 -17.59 -17.95
N ALA A 272 8.64 -17.75 -18.84
CA ALA A 272 8.48 -17.47 -20.27
C ALA A 272 7.39 -18.35 -20.92
N LYS A 273 7.37 -19.65 -20.60
CA LYS A 273 6.42 -20.61 -21.19
C LYS A 273 4.98 -20.34 -20.76
N TYR A 274 4.74 -20.18 -19.46
CA TYR A 274 3.38 -20.00 -18.94
C TYR A 274 2.92 -18.54 -19.00
N GLY A 275 3.83 -17.59 -18.86
CA GLY A 275 3.57 -16.16 -18.92
C GLY A 275 3.09 -15.76 -20.32
N GLY A 276 3.85 -16.10 -21.36
CA GLY A 276 3.42 -15.89 -22.75
C GLY A 276 2.07 -16.54 -23.06
N GLY A 277 1.85 -17.77 -22.60
CA GLY A 277 0.60 -18.50 -22.81
C GLY A 277 -0.63 -17.80 -22.20
N LEU A 278 -0.50 -17.28 -20.97
CA LEU A 278 -1.55 -16.50 -20.31
C LEU A 278 -1.84 -15.20 -21.07
N GLY A 279 -0.79 -14.48 -21.51
CA GLY A 279 -0.93 -13.26 -22.30
C GLY A 279 -1.72 -13.49 -23.59
N TYR A 280 -1.34 -14.49 -24.40
CA TYR A 280 -2.07 -14.83 -25.63
C TYR A 280 -3.52 -15.24 -25.39
N PHE A 281 -3.79 -15.98 -24.31
CA PHE A 281 -5.14 -16.42 -23.98
C PHE A 281 -6.10 -15.24 -23.74
N THR A 282 -5.64 -14.20 -23.03
CA THR A 282 -6.47 -12.99 -22.80
C THR A 282 -6.72 -12.20 -24.08
N VAL A 283 -5.76 -12.13 -25.00
CA VAL A 283 -5.94 -11.47 -26.30
C VAL A 283 -6.95 -12.23 -27.16
N VAL A 284 -6.94 -13.56 -27.12
CA VAL A 284 -7.98 -14.37 -27.74
C VAL A 284 -9.35 -14.07 -27.11
N CYS A 285 -9.44 -13.92 -25.78
CA CYS A 285 -10.67 -13.50 -25.12
C CYS A 285 -11.14 -12.10 -25.57
N LEU A 286 -10.25 -11.12 -25.72
CA LEU A 286 -10.58 -9.80 -26.26
C LEU A 286 -11.14 -9.89 -27.69
N ILE A 287 -10.53 -10.71 -28.56
CA ILE A 287 -11.01 -10.93 -29.94
C ILE A 287 -12.41 -11.55 -29.92
N ILE A 288 -12.63 -12.57 -29.08
CA ILE A 288 -13.93 -13.22 -28.91
C ILE A 288 -14.98 -12.23 -28.39
N PHE A 289 -14.60 -11.35 -27.45
CA PHE A 289 -15.47 -10.29 -26.95
C PHE A 289 -15.88 -9.33 -28.08
N PHE A 290 -14.92 -8.81 -28.85
CA PHE A 290 -15.22 -7.92 -29.98
C PHE A 290 -16.13 -8.59 -31.02
N ALA A 291 -15.81 -9.82 -31.41
CA ALA A 291 -16.64 -10.59 -32.34
C ALA A 291 -18.05 -10.81 -31.80
N SER A 292 -18.19 -11.12 -30.50
CA SER A 292 -19.47 -11.30 -29.84
C SER A 292 -20.32 -10.03 -29.86
N VAL A 293 -19.73 -8.88 -29.52
CA VAL A 293 -20.43 -7.59 -29.53
C VAL A 293 -20.85 -7.19 -30.95
N ILE A 294 -19.98 -7.40 -31.94
CA ILE A 294 -20.29 -7.12 -33.35
C ILE A 294 -21.48 -7.95 -33.80
N LEU A 295 -21.44 -9.27 -33.58
CA LEU A 295 -22.52 -10.18 -33.98
C LEU A 295 -23.82 -9.89 -33.24
N ASP A 296 -23.78 -9.54 -31.95
CA ASP A 296 -24.95 -9.14 -31.17
C ASP A 296 -25.62 -7.89 -31.76
N ARG A 297 -24.83 -6.88 -32.14
CA ARG A 297 -25.35 -5.62 -32.71
C ARG A 297 -25.81 -5.77 -34.16
N VAL A 298 -25.14 -6.59 -34.96
CA VAL A 298 -25.61 -6.96 -36.31
C VAL A 298 -26.94 -7.70 -36.22
N HIS A 299 -27.07 -8.65 -35.29
CA HIS A 299 -28.32 -9.36 -35.05
C HIS A 299 -29.45 -8.41 -34.65
N HIS A 300 -29.19 -7.50 -33.72
CA HIS A 300 -30.15 -6.49 -33.27
C HIS A 300 -30.65 -5.59 -34.40
N LYS A 301 -29.72 -5.05 -35.21
CA LYS A 301 -30.08 -4.19 -36.34
C LYS A 301 -30.79 -4.96 -37.44
N GLY A 302 -30.28 -6.13 -37.82
CA GLY A 302 -30.86 -6.96 -38.87
C GLY A 302 -32.26 -7.47 -38.53
N SER A 303 -32.57 -7.69 -37.25
CA SER A 303 -33.91 -8.08 -36.78
C SER A 303 -34.88 -6.89 -36.65
N GLY A 304 -34.42 -5.66 -36.90
CA GLY A 304 -35.22 -4.44 -36.74
C GLY A 304 -35.64 -4.14 -35.29
N ILE A 305 -34.86 -4.58 -34.30
CA ILE A 305 -35.17 -4.34 -32.88
C ILE A 305 -34.80 -2.90 -32.53
N ALA A 306 -35.79 -2.05 -32.29
CA ALA A 306 -35.60 -0.69 -31.81
C ALA A 306 -35.45 -0.67 -30.28
N GLU A 307 -34.42 0.03 -29.80
CA GLU A 307 -34.26 0.35 -28.38
C GLU A 307 -34.89 1.72 -28.10
N THR A 308 -35.99 1.76 -27.35
CA THR A 308 -36.60 3.01 -26.88
C THR A 308 -36.14 3.30 -25.45
N VAL A 309 -35.80 4.57 -25.18
CA VAL A 309 -35.36 5.02 -23.85
C VAL A 309 -36.54 5.66 -23.15
N GLU A 310 -37.01 5.04 -22.08
CA GLU A 310 -37.94 5.70 -21.15
C GLU A 310 -37.13 6.42 -20.08
N VAL A 311 -37.24 7.76 -20.08
CA VAL A 311 -36.69 8.62 -19.04
C VAL A 311 -37.61 8.55 -17.84
N SER A 312 -37.13 7.99 -16.74
CA SER A 312 -37.90 8.00 -15.49
C SER A 312 -37.73 9.33 -14.77
N GLN A 313 -38.68 9.70 -13.92
CA GLN A 313 -38.59 10.92 -13.09
C GLN A 313 -37.31 10.96 -12.23
N TYR A 314 -36.74 9.79 -11.89
CA TYR A 314 -35.50 9.65 -11.13
C TYR A 314 -34.22 9.89 -11.95
N ASP A 315 -34.31 9.95 -13.28
CA ASP A 315 -33.18 10.30 -14.15
C ASP A 315 -33.05 11.81 -14.36
N VAL A 316 -34.15 12.54 -14.16
CA VAL A 316 -34.22 14.01 -14.24
C VAL A 316 -33.97 14.62 -12.85
N ASN A 317 -34.37 13.92 -11.79
CA ASN A 317 -34.14 14.35 -10.41
C ASN A 317 -32.66 14.17 -10.00
N PRO A 318 -32.13 15.06 -9.13
CA PRO A 318 -30.78 14.92 -8.60
C PRO A 318 -30.62 13.57 -7.89
N HIS A 319 -29.44 12.96 -8.05
CA HIS A 319 -29.13 11.66 -7.46
C HIS A 319 -29.38 11.69 -5.94
N TRP A 320 -29.79 10.56 -5.34
CA TRP A 320 -30.05 10.52 -3.89
C TRP A 320 -28.86 11.01 -3.05
N PHE A 321 -27.63 10.85 -3.54
CA PHE A 321 -26.42 11.32 -2.89
C PHE A 321 -26.26 12.85 -2.94
N THR A 322 -26.68 13.51 -4.02
CA THR A 322 -26.68 14.98 -4.07
C THR A 322 -27.72 15.52 -3.09
N ASN A 323 -28.92 14.93 -3.05
CA ASN A 323 -29.95 15.32 -2.08
C ASN A 323 -29.49 15.08 -0.63
N LEU A 324 -28.75 13.99 -0.36
CA LEU A 324 -28.17 13.73 0.96
C LEU A 324 -27.08 14.75 1.32
N LYS A 325 -26.17 15.05 0.38
CA LYS A 325 -25.12 16.05 0.57
C LYS A 325 -25.70 17.42 0.85
N ASP A 326 -26.72 17.83 0.11
CA ASP A 326 -27.40 19.10 0.28
C ASP A 326 -28.13 19.15 1.62
N ALA A 327 -28.86 18.09 1.99
CA ALA A 327 -29.51 17.99 3.30
C ALA A 327 -28.51 18.04 4.49
N VAL A 328 -27.33 17.41 4.35
CA VAL A 328 -26.28 17.47 5.38
C VAL A 328 -25.66 18.87 5.44
N ARG A 329 -25.36 19.46 4.29
CA ARG A 329 -24.81 20.81 4.17
C ARG A 329 -25.75 21.84 4.81
N ASP A 330 -27.04 21.76 4.53
CA ASP A 330 -28.05 22.68 5.05
C ASP A 330 -28.21 22.55 6.57
N ARG A 331 -28.23 21.32 7.08
CA ARG A 331 -28.25 21.06 8.54
C ARG A 331 -26.99 21.58 9.23
N TRP A 332 -25.84 21.42 8.59
CA TRP A 332 -24.56 21.90 9.12
C TRP A 332 -24.50 23.44 9.11
N ASN A 333 -24.91 24.07 8.01
CA ASN A 333 -25.00 25.53 7.89
C ASN A 333 -25.97 26.10 8.92
N TYR A 334 -27.15 25.50 9.07
CA TYR A 334 -28.12 25.91 10.09
C TYR A 334 -27.55 25.78 11.50
N ALA A 335 -26.87 24.67 11.83
CA ALA A 335 -26.25 24.46 13.12
C ALA A 335 -25.09 25.44 13.41
N LEU A 336 -24.32 25.81 12.38
CA LEU A 336 -23.30 26.85 12.48
C LEU A 336 -23.93 28.22 12.70
N GLN A 337 -24.95 28.56 11.93
CA GLN A 337 -25.60 29.86 11.99
C GLN A 337 -26.33 30.03 13.32
N SER A 338 -27.01 29.00 13.83
CA SER A 338 -27.61 29.03 15.16
C SER A 338 -26.58 29.21 16.28
N ARG A 339 -25.36 28.65 16.12
CA ARG A 339 -24.26 28.87 17.07
C ARG A 339 -23.66 30.26 16.95
N ILE A 340 -23.57 30.82 15.75
CA ILE A 340 -23.14 32.20 15.52
C ILE A 340 -24.15 33.17 16.13
N THR A 341 -25.46 32.96 15.93
CA THR A 341 -26.50 33.78 16.54
C THR A 341 -26.48 33.66 18.06
N ALA A 342 -26.39 32.46 18.62
CA ALA A 342 -26.27 32.27 20.06
C ALA A 342 -24.99 32.88 20.66
N PHE A 343 -23.92 32.98 19.87
CA PHE A 343 -22.69 33.68 20.25
C PHE A 343 -22.88 35.20 20.16
N ALA A 344 -23.50 35.70 19.08
CA ALA A 344 -23.84 37.11 18.89
C ALA A 344 -24.76 37.63 20.01
N ASP A 345 -25.75 36.85 20.42
CA ASP A 345 -26.67 37.17 21.53
C ASP A 345 -25.96 37.22 22.90
N ARG A 346 -24.82 36.52 23.03
CA ARG A 346 -23.98 36.52 24.24
C ARG A 346 -22.89 37.59 24.24
N THR A 347 -22.61 38.19 23.08
CA THR A 347 -21.67 39.30 22.97
C THR A 347 -22.44 40.62 23.11
N PRO A 348 -21.99 41.55 23.97
CA PRO A 348 -22.59 42.88 24.01
C PRO A 348 -22.45 43.54 22.63
N PRO A 349 -23.44 44.35 22.20
CA PRO A 349 -23.39 45.00 20.90
C PRO A 349 -22.10 45.81 20.78
N PRO A 350 -21.46 45.83 19.59
CA PRO A 350 -20.25 46.60 19.38
C PRO A 350 -20.47 48.06 19.80
N PRO A 351 -19.50 48.71 20.46
CA PRO A 351 -19.65 50.11 20.85
C PRO A 351 -19.96 50.92 19.60
N LEU A 352 -20.98 51.79 19.71
CA LEU A 352 -21.37 52.68 18.63
C LEU A 352 -20.11 53.40 18.10
N PRO A 353 -19.90 53.48 16.77
CA PRO A 353 -18.77 54.22 16.23
C PRO A 353 -18.82 55.64 16.79
N LYS A 354 -17.70 56.13 17.33
CA LYS A 354 -17.58 57.51 17.80
C LYS A 354 -18.10 58.40 16.67
N GLN A 355 -19.19 59.13 16.93
CA GLN A 355 -19.73 60.07 15.95
C GLN A 355 -18.59 61.04 15.58
N PRO A 356 -18.28 61.23 14.29
CA PRO A 356 -17.34 62.26 13.89
C PRO A 356 -17.87 63.61 14.39
N ALA A 357 -16.99 64.44 14.92
CA ALA A 357 -17.37 65.77 15.40
C ALA A 357 -18.11 66.52 14.28
N GLN A 358 -19.39 66.85 14.53
CA GLN A 358 -20.19 67.60 13.58
C GLN A 358 -19.64 69.03 13.53
N LEU A 359 -18.91 69.36 12.46
CA LEU A 359 -18.40 70.70 12.21
C LEU A 359 -19.49 71.69 11.74
N TYR A 360 -20.76 71.28 11.63
CA TYR A 360 -21.85 72.14 11.14
C TYR A 360 -23.23 71.62 11.58
N ASP A 361 -24.01 72.46 12.28
CA ASP A 361 -25.36 72.16 12.76
C ASP A 361 -26.42 72.93 11.93
N PRO A 362 -27.18 72.26 11.05
CA PRO A 362 -28.17 72.90 10.17
C PRO A 362 -29.45 73.37 10.89
N THR A 363 -29.56 73.23 12.22
CA THR A 363 -30.70 73.74 12.99
C THR A 363 -30.68 75.27 13.18
N GLN A 364 -29.55 75.94 12.91
CA GLN A 364 -29.46 77.40 12.99
C GLN A 364 -30.25 78.14 11.89
N LEU A 365 -30.68 77.46 10.83
CA LEU A 365 -31.42 78.05 9.70
C LEU A 365 -32.94 77.86 9.78
N ALA A 366 -33.46 77.17 10.81
CA ALA A 366 -34.89 76.88 10.92
C ALA A 366 -35.75 78.03 11.48
N ASN A 367 -35.13 79.11 11.99
CA ASN A 367 -35.82 80.24 12.62
C ASN A 367 -35.69 81.53 11.78
N ILE A 368 -35.88 81.45 10.46
CA ILE A 368 -36.00 82.66 9.64
C ILE A 368 -37.47 83.08 9.63
N THR A 369 -37.83 84.00 10.53
CA THR A 369 -39.13 84.66 10.54
C THR A 369 -39.12 85.82 9.53
N VAL A 370 -39.89 85.71 8.45
CA VAL A 370 -40.07 86.79 7.47
C VAL A 370 -41.21 87.71 7.96
N VAL A 371 -40.87 88.92 8.39
CA VAL A 371 -41.85 89.96 8.76
C VAL A 371 -42.07 90.87 7.56
N LEU A 372 -43.25 90.80 6.94
CA LEU A 372 -43.68 91.72 5.89
C LEU A 372 -44.45 92.87 6.54
N LYS A 373 -43.90 94.08 6.51
CA LYS A 373 -44.61 95.32 6.89
C LYS A 373 -45.20 95.95 5.63
N VAL A 374 -46.50 96.21 5.64
CA VAL A 374 -47.21 96.93 4.58
C VAL A 374 -47.67 98.26 5.18
N GLU A 375 -47.07 99.37 4.76
CA GLU A 375 -47.54 100.72 5.09
C GLU A 375 -48.68 101.10 4.13
N GLN A 376 -49.80 101.57 4.67
CA GLN A 376 -50.79 102.30 3.91
C GLN A 376 -51.22 103.54 4.71
N ASP A 377 -50.77 104.71 4.24
CA ASP A 377 -51.18 106.01 4.73
C ASP A 377 -52.64 106.30 4.37
N GLY A 378 -53.43 106.67 5.39
CA GLY A 378 -54.55 107.60 5.24
C GLY A 378 -55.97 107.03 5.05
N ALA A 379 -56.56 106.47 6.10
CA ALA A 379 -57.78 107.01 6.76
C ALA A 379 -58.42 105.97 7.72
N ALA A 380 -58.27 106.24 9.02
CA ALA A 380 -59.11 105.79 10.15
C ALA A 380 -59.49 104.31 10.26
N GLY A 381 -58.87 103.62 11.23
CA GLY A 381 -59.37 102.37 11.81
C GLY A 381 -58.30 101.30 11.92
N GLU A 382 -57.95 100.98 13.16
CA GLU A 382 -56.98 99.98 13.60
C GLU A 382 -57.28 98.58 13.02
N ASP A 383 -56.25 97.91 12.48
CA ASP A 383 -55.90 96.49 12.65
C ASP A 383 -54.92 96.02 11.54
N GLU A 384 -53.63 95.91 11.88
CA GLU A 384 -52.60 95.31 11.02
C GLU A 384 -52.85 93.79 10.87
N ASN A 385 -53.33 93.37 9.70
CA ASN A 385 -53.56 91.96 9.39
C ASN A 385 -52.24 91.24 9.05
N VAL A 386 -51.63 90.58 10.04
CA VAL A 386 -50.45 89.72 9.85
C VAL A 386 -50.90 88.29 9.55
N ILE A 387 -50.60 87.81 8.34
CA ILE A 387 -50.86 86.42 7.92
C ILE A 387 -49.65 85.55 8.20
N TYR A 388 -49.78 84.57 9.10
CA TYR A 388 -48.77 83.55 9.39
C TYR A 388 -48.95 82.33 8.48
N ILE A 389 -48.01 82.07 7.58
CA ILE A 389 -48.00 80.86 6.75
C ILE A 389 -46.96 79.88 7.30
N GLN A 390 -47.41 78.75 7.86
CA GLN A 390 -46.52 77.65 8.25
C GLN A 390 -46.32 76.65 7.09
N PRO A 391 -45.08 76.38 6.64
CA PRO A 391 -44.84 75.33 5.65
C PRO A 391 -44.98 73.92 6.26
N LYS A 392 -46.07 73.22 5.91
CA LYS A 392 -46.34 71.84 6.33
C LYS A 392 -45.49 70.85 5.51
N ARG A 393 -44.46 70.26 6.14
CA ARG A 393 -43.58 69.24 5.56
C ARG A 393 -44.39 67.97 5.21
N ARG A 394 -44.38 67.55 3.95
CA ARG A 394 -44.98 66.28 3.52
C ARG A 394 -44.03 65.12 3.84
N GLN A 395 -44.52 64.12 4.58
CA GLN A 395 -43.84 62.82 4.70
C GLN A 395 -44.04 62.03 3.40
N ILE A 396 -42.94 61.64 2.76
CA ILE A 396 -42.92 60.70 1.66
C ILE A 396 -42.84 59.31 2.29
N GLY A 397 -43.96 58.59 2.31
CA GLY A 397 -44.06 57.21 2.78
C GLY A 397 -44.42 56.27 1.62
N PHE A 398 -43.70 55.15 1.51
CA PHE A 398 -44.07 54.02 0.65
C PHE A 398 -45.04 53.12 1.41
N ARG A 399 -46.17 52.76 0.77
CA ARG A 399 -47.21 51.86 1.28
C ARG A 399 -46.83 50.41 0.97
N THR A 400 -46.89 49.53 1.97
CA THR A 400 -46.99 48.08 1.79
C THR A 400 -48.46 47.71 1.99
N GLY A 401 -49.06 47.09 0.98
CA GLY A 401 -50.46 46.70 0.96
C GLY A 401 -50.75 45.50 1.85
N GLU A 402 -51.87 45.63 2.56
CA GLU A 402 -52.89 44.63 2.88
C GLU A 402 -52.54 43.47 3.82
N THR A 403 -53.08 43.63 5.03
CA THR A 403 -53.48 42.57 5.95
C THR A 403 -54.96 42.26 5.68
N GLN A 404 -55.33 40.99 5.62
CA GLN A 404 -56.67 40.49 5.91
C GLN A 404 -56.47 39.20 6.73
N GLU A 405 -56.61 39.29 8.06
CA GLU A 405 -57.69 38.68 8.86
C GLU A 405 -57.69 37.14 8.69
N ASP A 406 -57.47 36.32 9.72
CA ASP A 406 -58.22 36.32 10.96
C ASP A 406 -57.46 35.63 12.11
N SER A 407 -57.72 36.16 13.30
CA SER A 407 -57.58 35.56 14.64
C SER A 407 -58.38 34.24 14.76
N THR A 408 -58.07 33.23 15.58
CA THR A 408 -57.91 33.21 17.04
C THR A 408 -57.46 31.80 17.49
N ASP A 409 -56.99 31.72 18.74
CA ASP A 409 -57.06 30.56 19.66
C ASP A 409 -56.03 29.41 19.57
N SER A 410 -55.10 29.45 20.53
CA SER A 410 -54.72 28.27 21.35
C SER A 410 -55.78 28.06 22.45
N PRO A 411 -55.95 26.88 23.10
CA PRO A 411 -54.90 25.90 23.43
C PRO A 411 -55.31 24.41 23.44
N CYS A 412 -54.29 23.55 23.65
CA CYS A 412 -54.31 22.22 24.29
C CYS A 412 -55.55 21.32 24.13
N ASP A 413 -55.37 20.17 23.48
CA ASP A 413 -55.97 18.94 23.98
C ASP A 413 -55.10 17.70 23.81
N LEU A 414 -55.15 16.90 24.87
CA LEU A 414 -54.36 15.73 25.20
C LEU A 414 -54.84 14.43 24.54
N TYR A 415 -53.95 13.42 24.55
CA TYR A 415 -54.21 11.97 24.51
C TYR A 415 -54.88 11.36 23.25
N ASN A 416 -54.12 10.64 22.42
CA ASN A 416 -53.96 9.17 22.55
C ASN A 416 -53.26 8.48 21.37
N ALA A 417 -52.80 7.26 21.64
CA ALA A 417 -52.39 6.18 20.74
C ALA A 417 -50.92 6.14 20.28
N ARG A 418 -50.06 5.66 21.19
CA ARG A 418 -48.91 4.82 20.83
C ARG A 418 -49.42 3.52 20.23
N GLU A 419 -49.26 3.34 18.93
CA GLU A 419 -49.18 2.00 18.35
C GLU A 419 -47.73 1.53 18.40
N HIS A 420 -47.50 0.48 19.20
CA HIS A 420 -46.29 -0.32 19.15
C HIS A 420 -46.31 -1.16 17.87
N GLU A 421 -45.67 -0.68 16.80
CA GLU A 421 -45.30 -1.55 15.70
C GLU A 421 -43.93 -2.19 15.94
N LYS A 422 -43.96 -3.52 15.91
CA LYS A 422 -42.92 -4.45 16.32
C LYS A 422 -41.69 -4.31 15.43
N GLU A 423 -40.52 -4.12 16.04
CA GLU A 423 -39.24 -4.31 15.38
C GLU A 423 -39.18 -5.72 14.76
N THR A 424 -39.11 -5.77 13.43
CA THR A 424 -38.80 -7.00 12.71
C THR A 424 -37.31 -7.31 12.92
N PRO A 425 -36.96 -8.52 13.36
CA PRO A 425 -35.56 -8.87 13.56
C PRO A 425 -34.86 -8.97 12.20
N LYS A 426 -33.83 -8.14 12.00
CA LYS A 426 -32.92 -8.25 10.86
C LYS A 426 -32.39 -9.68 10.77
N ARG A 427 -32.76 -10.39 9.70
CA ARG A 427 -32.17 -11.67 9.30
C ARG A 427 -30.67 -11.49 9.14
N THR A 428 -29.92 -11.96 10.11
CA THR A 428 -28.48 -12.19 10.00
C THR A 428 -28.33 -13.68 9.69
N HIS A 429 -27.75 -13.98 8.53
CA HIS A 429 -27.40 -15.34 8.10
C HIS A 429 -26.18 -15.86 8.88
N GLU A 430 -26.25 -15.84 10.21
CA GLU A 430 -25.27 -16.48 11.07
C GLU A 430 -25.93 -17.70 11.69
N THR A 431 -25.38 -18.88 11.41
CA THR A 431 -25.82 -20.12 12.05
C THR A 431 -25.69 -19.99 13.57
N THR A 432 -26.61 -20.61 14.32
CA THR A 432 -26.71 -20.52 15.78
C THR A 432 -25.38 -20.83 16.49
N ASP A 433 -24.58 -21.70 15.87
CA ASP A 433 -23.28 -22.14 16.33
C ASP A 433 -22.20 -21.04 16.21
N LEU A 434 -22.20 -20.27 15.12
CA LEU A 434 -21.25 -19.17 14.89
C LEU A 434 -21.45 -18.01 15.88
N ARG A 435 -22.69 -17.70 16.24
CA ARG A 435 -22.99 -16.68 17.27
C ARG A 435 -22.49 -17.12 18.64
N HIS A 436 -22.71 -18.38 19.00
CA HIS A 436 -22.26 -18.93 20.27
C HIS A 436 -20.72 -18.95 20.35
N LEU A 437 -20.03 -19.31 19.26
CA LEU A 437 -18.57 -19.25 19.17
C LEU A 437 -18.02 -17.82 19.28
N LYS A 438 -18.63 -16.83 18.60
CA LYS A 438 -18.24 -15.42 18.72
C LYS A 438 -18.44 -14.89 20.15
N GLN A 439 -19.52 -15.29 20.81
CA GLN A 439 -19.79 -14.90 22.19
C GLN A 439 -18.78 -15.54 23.16
N ARG A 440 -18.46 -16.82 23.00
CA ARG A 440 -17.40 -17.50 23.78
C ARG A 440 -16.03 -16.87 23.56
N LEU A 441 -15.68 -16.51 22.32
CA LEU A 441 -14.41 -15.83 22.01
C LEU A 441 -14.34 -14.43 22.66
N LYS A 442 -15.46 -13.70 22.67
CA LYS A 442 -15.55 -12.39 23.35
C LYS A 442 -15.39 -12.54 24.86
N GLU A 443 -16.02 -13.54 25.46
CA GLU A 443 -15.86 -13.84 26.90
C GLU A 443 -14.45 -14.29 27.25
N TYR A 444 -13.82 -15.10 26.41
CA TYR A 444 -12.44 -15.55 26.58
C TYR A 444 -11.46 -14.36 26.54
N LYS A 445 -11.56 -13.48 25.54
CA LYS A 445 -10.74 -12.25 25.46
C LYS A 445 -10.94 -11.34 26.66
N LYS A 446 -12.18 -11.19 27.14
CA LYS A 446 -12.50 -10.40 28.34
C LYS A 446 -11.88 -11.01 29.60
N ARG A 447 -11.89 -12.34 29.74
CA ARG A 447 -11.24 -13.05 30.86
C ARG A 447 -9.72 -12.89 30.82
N LEU A 448 -9.10 -13.08 29.65
CA LEU A 448 -7.65 -12.94 29.48
C LEU A 448 -7.16 -11.50 29.75
N GLY A 449 -7.92 -10.50 29.30
CA GLY A 449 -7.70 -9.09 29.66
C GLY A 449 -7.85 -8.83 31.17
N SER A 450 -8.79 -9.49 31.85
CA SER A 450 -8.93 -9.37 33.31
C SER A 450 -7.78 -10.04 34.07
N HIS A 451 -7.26 -11.18 33.59
CA HIS A 451 -6.14 -11.88 34.22
C HIS A 451 -4.83 -11.10 34.07
N THR A 452 -4.56 -10.56 32.88
CA THR A 452 -3.39 -9.70 32.63
C THR A 452 -3.41 -8.42 33.48
N GLN A 453 -4.57 -7.75 33.60
CA GLN A 453 -4.71 -6.58 34.48
C GLN A 453 -4.55 -6.93 35.97
N LYS A 454 -5.04 -8.10 36.42
CA LYS A 454 -4.86 -8.57 37.80
C LYS A 454 -3.39 -8.91 38.10
N LYS A 455 -2.68 -9.52 37.16
CA LYS A 455 -1.24 -9.78 37.26
C LYS A 455 -0.46 -8.47 37.43
N LEU A 456 -0.67 -7.50 36.54
CA LEU A 456 -0.06 -6.16 36.62
C LEU A 456 -0.36 -5.43 37.93
N LYS A 457 -1.58 -5.57 38.46
CA LYS A 457 -1.96 -4.95 39.74
C LYS A 457 -1.27 -5.60 40.94
N LEU A 458 -1.06 -6.92 40.91
CA LEU A 458 -0.37 -7.66 41.98
C LEU A 458 1.15 -7.46 41.93
N GLU A 459 1.73 -7.41 40.73
CA GLU A 459 3.15 -7.08 40.51
C GLU A 459 3.46 -5.66 40.99
N ARG A 460 2.59 -4.68 40.67
CA ARG A 460 2.73 -3.29 41.18
C ARG A 460 2.56 -3.19 42.70
N ALA A 461 1.88 -4.15 43.32
CA ALA A 461 1.68 -4.20 44.77
C ALA A 461 2.74 -5.05 45.49
N GLY A 462 3.74 -5.60 44.77
CA GLY A 462 4.80 -6.43 45.34
C GLY A 462 4.32 -7.76 45.94
N LYS A 463 3.15 -8.27 45.53
CA LYS A 463 2.56 -9.50 46.05
C LYS A 463 2.70 -10.64 45.04
N GLU A 464 2.87 -11.87 45.53
CA GLU A 464 2.98 -13.05 44.67
C GLU A 464 1.70 -13.26 43.84
N VAL A 465 1.90 -13.52 42.54
CA VAL A 465 0.80 -13.71 41.58
C VAL A 465 0.34 -15.17 41.66
N PRO A 466 -0.94 -15.44 41.96
CA PRO A 466 -1.43 -16.82 42.09
C PRO A 466 -1.39 -17.54 40.74
N ALA A 467 -1.00 -18.83 40.75
CA ALA A 467 -0.75 -19.67 39.57
C ALA A 467 -1.89 -19.66 38.52
N ARG A 468 -3.15 -19.56 38.98
CA ARG A 468 -4.35 -19.45 38.11
C ARG A 468 -4.38 -18.21 37.21
N THR A 469 -3.60 -17.18 37.54
CA THR A 469 -3.47 -15.93 36.76
C THR A 469 -2.26 -15.97 35.83
N ILE A 470 -1.32 -16.90 36.07
CA ILE A 470 -0.13 -17.13 35.24
C ILE A 470 -0.46 -18.11 34.10
N GLN A 471 -1.37 -19.06 34.34
CA GLN A 471 -1.77 -20.11 33.39
C GLN A 471 -3.05 -19.80 32.57
N ALA A 472 -3.61 -18.59 32.71
CA ALA A 472 -4.82 -18.13 31.99
C ALA A 472 -4.45 -17.19 30.84
#